data_AF-A0A7C3R722-F1
#
_entry.id   AF-A0A7C3R722-F1
#
_cell.length_a   1.000
_cell.length_b   1.000
_cell.length_c   1.000
_cell.angle_alpha   90.00
_cell.angle_beta   90.00
_cell.angle_gamma   90.00
#
_symmetry.space_group_name_H-M   'P 1'
#
loop_
_entity.id
_entity.type
_entity.pdbx_description
1 polymer ?
#
loop_
_entity_poly.entity_id
_entity_poly.type
_entity_poly.pdbx_seq_one_letter_code
_entity_poly.pdbx_strand_id
1 'polypeptide(L)'
;MDEIEKYIDGEIPGFLPGKAISLQPENNKISIEITTKLGEAQSILMGLLFTLSKDGFKIEKVVDEMEVSPSHAQYYALVIKQKQELENQIKAEMASFSNALAELELLEHDLRKYKEFMNYFEEIEEGKKEGNKEKVLKATQTLKSIFIDQVDVHTGEGIALKLITPRWPTIIVDFMSLDETDVEPSQIAKKLNITQAEAVVLATKNKLFLEWLKMFRETVENRYNRLKSLVEAKRKSIEEIKRNLRPLLFRYRSIKEIGESIEGRKKLLELSWLKPNALAVSLEITKFWAWRDFEFYYGEAYKPSEELSEGKVTLIKSQLPKEFKEWFINEYGIEEAKKTLISNSPTNIEPLDFIAFSLIFKLQKYYKDNFNFNLNFTPKEILDIREEFFNDWKTYNYCKYFRIVECDAFRIIIRMPNGIEYDDITFDLRAKLETCNIT
;
A
#
# COMPACT_ATOMS: atom_id res chain seq x y z
N MET A 1 -19.68 -0.20 -25.97
CA MET A 1 -18.23 0.08 -25.93
C MET A 1 -17.44 -1.18 -26.29
N ASP A 2 -17.90 -2.35 -25.89
CA ASP A 2 -17.22 -3.66 -26.08
C ASP A 2 -17.03 -4.13 -27.55
N GLU A 3 -17.77 -3.59 -28.52
CA GLU A 3 -17.55 -3.92 -29.95
C GLU A 3 -16.58 -2.95 -30.66
N ILE A 4 -16.32 -1.78 -30.08
CA ILE A 4 -15.37 -0.79 -30.63
C ILE A 4 -13.93 -1.19 -30.26
N GLU A 5 -13.72 -1.75 -29.07
CA GLU A 5 -12.41 -2.29 -28.66
C GLU A 5 -11.93 -3.44 -29.56
N LYS A 6 -12.85 -4.30 -30.02
CA LYS A 6 -12.53 -5.37 -30.98
C LYS A 6 -12.06 -4.89 -32.35
N TYR A 7 -12.40 -3.65 -32.74
CA TYR A 7 -11.96 -3.06 -34.00
C TYR A 7 -10.61 -2.31 -33.88
N ILE A 8 -10.17 -2.01 -32.65
CA ILE A 8 -8.86 -1.41 -32.38
C ILE A 8 -7.75 -2.48 -32.38
N ASP A 9 -8.10 -3.73 -32.09
CA ASP A 9 -7.20 -4.91 -32.18
C ASP A 9 -7.03 -5.47 -33.62
N GLY A 10 -7.73 -4.90 -34.60
CA GLY A 10 -7.48 -5.23 -36.01
C GLY A 10 -6.19 -4.57 -36.48
N GLU A 11 -5.23 -5.37 -36.97
CA GLU A 11 -3.96 -4.92 -37.54
C GLU A 11 -4.13 -3.63 -38.34
N ILE A 12 -3.61 -2.52 -37.80
CA ILE A 12 -3.52 -1.25 -38.53
C ILE A 12 -2.62 -1.53 -39.73
N PRO A 13 -3.13 -1.51 -40.99
CA PRO A 13 -2.31 -1.84 -42.15
C PRO A 13 -1.23 -0.76 -42.28
N GLY A 14 0.02 -1.14 -42.01
CA GLY A 14 1.17 -0.23 -42.03
C GLY A 14 1.99 -0.20 -40.74
N PHE A 15 1.48 -0.72 -39.63
CA PHE A 15 2.26 -0.94 -38.40
C PHE A 15 2.41 -2.45 -38.18
N LEU A 16 3.54 -3.02 -38.61
CA LEU A 16 4.05 -4.19 -37.92
C LEU A 16 4.30 -3.74 -36.48
N PRO A 17 3.75 -4.40 -35.44
CA PRO A 17 4.17 -4.11 -34.07
C PRO A 17 5.67 -4.27 -34.06
N GLY A 18 6.40 -3.16 -33.93
CA GLY A 18 7.84 -3.19 -33.88
C GLY A 18 8.20 -4.15 -32.76
N LYS A 19 8.80 -5.29 -33.08
CA LYS A 19 9.42 -6.12 -32.06
C LYS A 19 10.54 -5.26 -31.48
N ALA A 20 10.33 -4.72 -30.29
CA ALA A 20 11.41 -4.20 -29.48
C ALA A 20 12.28 -5.41 -29.12
N ILE A 21 13.29 -5.68 -29.95
CA ILE A 21 14.28 -6.70 -29.63
C ILE A 21 15.18 -6.05 -28.58
N SER A 22 15.00 -6.42 -27.32
CA SER A 22 15.98 -6.13 -26.27
C SER A 22 17.22 -6.97 -26.57
N LEU A 23 18.09 -6.45 -27.42
CA LEU A 23 19.44 -6.98 -27.59
C LEU A 23 20.25 -6.46 -26.42
N GLN A 24 20.30 -7.25 -25.35
CA GLN A 24 21.25 -7.03 -24.27
C GLN A 24 22.65 -7.34 -24.84
N PRO A 25 23.59 -6.38 -24.88
CA PRO A 25 24.95 -6.66 -25.34
C PRO A 25 25.56 -7.80 -24.52
N GLU A 26 26.25 -8.74 -25.17
CA GLU A 26 26.92 -9.87 -24.49
C GLU A 26 27.95 -9.39 -23.45
N ASN A 27 28.45 -8.15 -23.59
CA ASN A 27 29.38 -7.49 -22.66
C ASN A 27 28.72 -6.77 -21.47
N ASN A 28 27.45 -7.08 -21.16
CA ASN A 28 26.75 -6.43 -20.05
C ASN A 28 27.18 -6.90 -18.65
N LYS A 29 28.09 -7.87 -18.57
CA LYS A 29 28.75 -8.28 -17.33
C LYS A 29 30.17 -7.68 -17.28
N ILE A 30 30.42 -6.85 -16.28
CA ILE A 30 31.76 -6.32 -15.99
C ILE A 30 32.14 -6.80 -14.60
N SER A 31 33.30 -7.47 -14.49
CA SER A 31 33.94 -7.77 -13.20
C SER A 31 35.09 -6.80 -12.98
N ILE A 32 35.13 -6.12 -11.84
CA ILE A 32 36.21 -5.21 -11.45
C ILE A 32 36.80 -5.74 -10.15
N GLU A 33 38.09 -6.03 -10.14
CA GLU A 33 38.84 -6.49 -8.96
C GLU A 33 39.83 -5.42 -8.53
N ILE A 34 39.78 -5.01 -7.26
CA ILE A 34 40.61 -3.93 -6.72
C ILE A 34 41.18 -4.37 -5.37
N THR A 35 42.50 -4.35 -5.26
CA THR A 35 43.22 -4.54 -4.00
C THR A 35 43.64 -3.19 -3.43
N THR A 36 43.33 -2.96 -2.16
CA THR A 36 43.57 -1.68 -1.49
C THR A 36 44.10 -1.87 -0.07
N LYS A 37 44.41 -0.76 0.61
CA LYS A 37 44.69 -0.80 2.05
C LYS A 37 43.37 -0.93 2.82
N LEU A 38 43.47 -1.43 4.06
CA LEU A 38 42.32 -1.56 4.95
C LEU A 38 41.43 -0.30 4.97
N GLY A 39 40.16 -0.47 4.61
CA GLY A 39 39.12 0.56 4.63
C GLY A 39 38.94 1.34 3.33
N GLU A 40 39.91 1.29 2.41
CA GLU A 40 39.80 1.97 1.12
C GLU A 40 38.77 1.29 0.19
N ALA A 41 38.70 -0.05 0.20
CA ALA A 41 37.70 -0.81 -0.57
C ALA A 41 36.27 -0.41 -0.23
N GLN A 42 35.96 -0.20 1.05
CA GLN A 42 34.64 0.28 1.48
C GLN A 42 34.35 1.68 0.93
N SER A 43 35.37 2.53 0.86
CA SER A 43 35.25 3.88 0.30
C SER A 43 34.94 3.84 -1.19
N ILE A 44 35.51 2.87 -1.92
CA ILE A 44 35.20 2.64 -3.35
C ILE A 44 33.75 2.19 -3.53
N LEU A 45 33.28 1.23 -2.72
CA LEU A 45 31.87 0.80 -2.73
C LEU A 45 30.93 1.98 -2.47
N MET A 46 31.20 2.77 -1.44
CA MET A 46 30.42 3.97 -1.13
C MET A 46 30.48 5.01 -2.25
N GLY A 47 31.66 5.22 -2.86
CA GLY A 47 31.83 6.12 -3.99
C GLY A 47 30.99 5.71 -5.21
N LEU A 48 30.92 4.41 -5.50
CA LEU A 48 30.07 3.85 -6.55
C LEU A 48 28.58 4.14 -6.27
N LEU A 49 28.12 3.88 -5.04
CA LEU A 49 26.73 4.14 -4.64
C LEU A 49 26.38 5.63 -4.76
N PHE A 50 27.27 6.54 -4.32
CA PHE A 50 27.07 7.97 -4.47
C PHE A 50 27.05 8.42 -5.93
N THR A 51 27.90 7.83 -6.77
CA THR A 51 27.95 8.15 -8.21
C THR A 51 26.67 7.73 -8.90
N LEU A 52 26.20 6.50 -8.66
CA LEU A 52 24.93 6.01 -9.19
C LEU A 52 23.74 6.88 -8.75
N SER A 53 23.72 7.31 -7.49
CA SER A 53 22.67 8.19 -6.98
C SER A 53 22.71 9.57 -7.64
N LYS A 54 23.91 10.14 -7.83
CA LYS A 54 24.11 11.41 -8.55
C LYS A 54 23.67 11.32 -10.01
N ASP A 55 23.84 10.16 -10.63
CA ASP A 55 23.40 9.86 -12.00
C ASP A 55 21.87 9.58 -12.08
N GLY A 56 21.14 9.77 -10.98
CA GLY A 56 19.69 9.65 -10.94
C GLY A 56 19.16 8.23 -10.76
N PHE A 57 20.02 7.27 -10.41
CA PHE A 57 19.57 5.93 -10.03
C PHE A 57 19.01 5.94 -8.60
N LYS A 58 17.89 5.26 -8.42
CA LYS A 58 17.41 4.80 -7.12
C LYS A 58 18.16 3.52 -6.77
N ILE A 59 18.66 3.42 -5.56
CA ILE A 59 19.51 2.30 -5.13
C ILE A 59 18.89 1.64 -3.92
N GLU A 60 18.76 0.31 -3.97
CA GLU A 60 18.29 -0.51 -2.85
C GLU A 60 19.32 -1.59 -2.55
N LYS A 61 19.75 -1.70 -1.28
CA LYS A 61 20.61 -2.79 -0.81
C LYS A 61 19.75 -4.01 -0.53
N VAL A 62 19.97 -5.09 -1.29
CA VAL A 62 19.17 -6.32 -1.26
C VAL A 62 19.77 -7.35 -0.32
N VAL A 63 21.10 -7.50 -0.35
CA VAL A 63 21.83 -8.45 0.50
C VAL A 63 22.98 -7.72 1.20
N ASP A 64 23.14 -8.05 2.48
CA ASP A 64 24.23 -7.60 3.34
C ASP A 64 24.58 -8.76 4.27
N GLU A 65 25.66 -9.48 3.95
CA GLU A 65 26.11 -10.64 4.73
C GLU A 65 27.60 -10.50 5.02
N MET A 66 28.02 -10.87 6.23
CA MET A 66 29.42 -10.83 6.64
C MET A 66 29.82 -12.11 7.36
N GLU A 67 31.01 -12.62 7.09
CA GLU A 67 31.57 -13.78 7.78
C GLU A 67 32.94 -13.39 8.35
N VAL A 68 33.13 -13.62 9.64
CA VAL A 68 34.42 -13.38 10.29
C VAL A 68 34.99 -14.70 10.73
N SER A 69 36.25 -14.95 10.36
CA SER A 69 36.97 -16.15 10.79
C SER A 69 37.23 -16.15 12.31
N PRO A 70 37.10 -17.32 12.99
CA PRO A 70 37.51 -17.46 14.39
C PRO A 70 39.01 -17.19 14.62
N SER A 71 39.85 -17.40 13.60
CA SER A 71 41.28 -17.09 13.64
C SER A 71 41.56 -15.60 13.87
N HIS A 72 40.65 -14.71 13.46
CA HIS A 72 40.69 -13.30 13.86
C HIS A 72 39.99 -13.09 15.22
N ALA A 73 40.49 -13.74 16.27
CA ALA A 73 39.81 -13.88 17.57
C ALA A 73 39.24 -12.58 18.17
N GLN A 74 39.96 -11.45 18.11
CA GLN A 74 39.49 -10.17 18.65
C GLN A 74 38.27 -9.62 17.91
N TYR A 75 38.30 -9.64 16.57
CA TYR A 75 37.21 -9.12 15.74
C TYR A 75 36.02 -10.08 15.75
N TYR A 76 36.28 -11.38 15.67
CA TYR A 76 35.27 -12.43 15.81
C TYR A 76 34.51 -12.33 17.14
N ALA A 77 35.22 -12.24 18.27
CA ALA A 77 34.58 -12.14 19.58
C ALA A 77 33.72 -10.87 19.72
N LEU A 78 34.17 -9.74 19.15
CA LEU A 78 33.40 -8.49 19.15
C LEU A 78 32.10 -8.64 18.35
N VAL A 79 32.19 -9.18 17.13
CA VAL A 79 31.05 -9.36 16.22
C VAL A 79 30.02 -10.32 16.81
N ILE A 80 30.46 -11.47 17.30
CA ILE A 80 29.57 -12.47 17.92
C ILE A 80 28.90 -11.92 19.17
N LYS A 81 29.66 -11.21 20.02
CA LYS A 81 29.09 -10.56 21.21
C LYS A 81 28.02 -9.55 20.83
N GLN A 82 28.30 -8.68 19.86
CA GLN A 82 27.34 -7.68 19.37
C GLN A 82 26.09 -8.34 18.78
N LYS A 83 26.26 -9.42 18.01
CA LYS A 83 25.15 -10.20 17.45
C LYS A 83 24.26 -10.79 18.55
N GLN A 84 24.85 -11.41 19.56
CA GLN A 84 24.13 -11.98 20.70
C GLN A 84 23.40 -10.92 21.53
N GLU A 85 24.04 -9.76 21.77
CA GLU A 85 23.42 -8.64 22.47
C GLU A 85 22.20 -8.10 21.70
N LEU A 86 22.34 -7.91 20.38
CA LEU A 86 21.23 -7.50 19.51
C LEU A 86 20.11 -8.55 19.49
N GLU A 87 20.44 -9.83 19.39
CA GLU A 87 19.45 -10.92 19.38
C GLU A 87 18.65 -10.95 20.69
N ASN A 88 19.33 -10.80 21.84
CA ASN A 88 18.67 -10.77 23.13
C ASN A 88 17.77 -9.53 23.30
N GLN A 89 18.23 -8.37 22.83
CA GLN A 89 17.41 -7.14 22.82
C GLN A 89 16.18 -7.30 21.93
N ILE A 90 16.34 -7.83 20.71
CA ILE A 90 15.23 -8.10 19.79
C ILE A 90 14.25 -9.08 20.41
N LYS A 91 14.72 -10.18 21.01
CA LYS A 91 13.84 -11.15 21.69
C LYS A 91 13.06 -10.51 22.84
N ALA A 92 13.69 -9.67 23.66
CA ALA A 92 13.04 -8.96 24.76
C ALA A 92 11.97 -7.96 24.25
N GLU A 93 12.30 -7.18 23.21
CA GLU A 93 11.35 -6.24 22.62
C GLU A 93 10.20 -6.95 21.89
N MET A 94 10.45 -8.07 21.21
CA MET A 94 9.41 -8.88 20.57
C MET A 94 8.47 -9.53 21.60
N ALA A 95 8.99 -9.97 22.75
CA ALA A 95 8.15 -10.45 23.85
C ALA A 95 7.27 -9.32 24.42
N SER A 96 7.84 -8.13 24.62
CA SER A 96 7.10 -6.92 25.03
C SER A 96 6.01 -6.55 24.01
N PHE A 97 6.33 -6.60 22.72
CA PHE A 97 5.38 -6.37 21.63
C PHE A 97 4.22 -7.38 21.65
N SER A 98 4.52 -8.67 21.80
CA SER A 98 3.50 -9.72 21.86
C SER A 98 2.55 -9.53 23.04
N ASN A 99 3.08 -9.17 24.21
CA ASN A 99 2.27 -8.88 25.39
C ASN A 99 1.41 -7.63 25.18
N ALA A 100 1.97 -6.56 24.62
CA ALA A 100 1.24 -5.33 24.32
C ALA A 100 0.10 -5.56 23.31
N LEU A 101 0.31 -6.45 22.33
CA LEU A 101 -0.72 -6.82 21.36
C LEU A 101 -1.87 -7.60 22.03
N ALA A 102 -1.56 -8.61 22.85
CA ALA A 102 -2.57 -9.36 23.57
C ALA A 102 -3.40 -8.46 24.52
N GLU A 103 -2.75 -7.52 25.21
CA GLU A 103 -3.44 -6.53 26.03
C GLU A 103 -4.33 -5.58 25.20
N LEU A 104 -3.88 -5.17 24.01
CA LEU A 104 -4.68 -4.35 23.12
C LEU A 104 -5.93 -5.11 22.66
N GLU A 105 -5.80 -6.37 22.25
CA GLU A 105 -6.94 -7.19 21.82
C GLU A 105 -7.98 -7.34 22.94
N LEU A 106 -7.52 -7.57 24.18
CA LEU A 106 -8.41 -7.64 25.35
C LEU A 106 -9.14 -6.31 25.59
N LEU A 107 -8.42 -5.18 25.52
CA LEU A 107 -9.01 -3.85 25.69
C LEU A 107 -9.99 -3.50 24.56
N GLU A 108 -9.70 -3.90 23.32
CA GLU A 108 -10.60 -3.68 22.18
C GLU A 108 -11.86 -4.54 22.27
N HIS A 109 -11.74 -5.78 22.76
CA HIS A 109 -12.88 -6.63 23.07
C HIS A 109 -13.77 -5.99 24.15
N ASP A 110 -13.18 -5.56 25.26
CA ASP A 110 -13.92 -4.90 26.34
C ASP A 110 -14.58 -3.61 25.83
N LEU A 111 -13.85 -2.79 25.07
CA LEU A 111 -14.38 -1.56 24.48
C LEU A 111 -15.59 -1.84 23.58
N ARG A 112 -15.57 -2.92 22.79
CA ARG A 112 -16.71 -3.33 21.97
C ARG A 112 -17.95 -3.61 22.81
N LYS A 113 -17.79 -4.36 23.90
CA LYS A 113 -18.89 -4.66 24.84
C LYS A 113 -19.45 -3.40 25.49
N TYR A 114 -18.60 -2.49 25.94
CA TYR A 114 -19.06 -1.21 26.50
C TYR A 114 -19.69 -0.29 25.46
N LYS A 115 -19.24 -0.36 24.20
CA LYS A 115 -19.86 0.35 23.09
C LYS A 115 -21.28 -0.15 22.81
N GLU A 116 -21.52 -1.46 22.88
CA GLU A 116 -22.88 -2.01 22.75
C GLU A 116 -23.82 -1.45 23.82
N PHE A 117 -23.36 -1.36 25.07
CA PHE A 117 -24.16 -0.71 26.13
C PHE A 117 -24.44 0.76 25.83
N MET A 118 -23.44 1.52 25.35
CA MET A 118 -23.63 2.92 24.94
C MET A 118 -24.64 3.04 23.80
N ASN A 119 -24.57 2.16 22.79
CA ASN A 119 -25.53 2.14 21.68
C ASN A 119 -26.97 1.93 22.18
N TYR A 120 -27.20 1.03 23.15
CA TYR A 120 -28.55 0.85 23.70
C TYR A 120 -29.06 2.13 24.40
N PHE A 121 -28.18 2.87 25.09
CA PHE A 121 -28.56 4.15 25.68
C PHE A 121 -28.86 5.21 24.61
N GLU A 122 -28.05 5.28 23.55
CA GLU A 122 -28.27 6.18 22.41
C GLU A 122 -29.59 5.86 21.68
N GLU A 123 -29.88 4.58 21.42
CA GLU A 123 -31.13 4.11 20.79
C GLU A 123 -32.37 4.51 21.62
N ILE A 124 -32.28 4.47 22.95
CA ILE A 124 -33.35 4.94 23.84
C ILE A 124 -33.55 6.46 23.69
N GLU A 125 -32.48 7.24 23.66
CA GLU A 125 -32.57 8.70 23.52
C GLU A 125 -33.07 9.14 22.15
N GLU A 126 -32.55 8.54 21.08
CA GLU A 126 -33.00 8.77 19.71
C GLU A 126 -34.45 8.36 19.53
N GLY A 127 -34.83 7.17 20.00
CA GLY A 127 -36.21 6.70 19.95
C GLY A 127 -37.19 7.60 20.71
N LYS A 128 -36.76 8.19 21.84
CA LYS A 128 -37.54 9.20 22.58
C LYS A 128 -37.68 10.51 21.79
N LYS A 129 -36.64 10.95 21.08
CA LYS A 129 -36.66 12.16 20.24
C LYS A 129 -37.49 11.98 18.95
N GLU A 130 -37.39 10.82 18.32
CA GLU A 130 -38.11 10.46 17.09
C GLU A 130 -39.56 10.01 17.33
N GLY A 131 -39.94 9.76 18.58
CA GLY A 131 -41.25 9.20 18.94
C GLY A 131 -41.42 7.72 18.56
N ASN A 132 -40.33 7.04 18.19
CA ASN A 132 -40.35 5.63 17.78
C ASN A 132 -40.33 4.72 19.01
N LYS A 133 -41.54 4.39 19.50
CA LYS A 133 -41.75 3.54 20.69
C LYS A 133 -41.16 2.13 20.55
N GLU A 134 -41.05 1.59 19.33
CA GLU A 134 -40.55 0.23 19.11
C GLU A 134 -39.04 0.12 19.37
N LYS A 135 -38.25 1.10 18.90
CA LYS A 135 -36.81 1.18 19.17
C LYS A 135 -36.53 1.29 20.68
N VAL A 136 -37.25 2.18 21.36
CA VAL A 136 -37.11 2.38 22.82
C VAL A 136 -37.44 1.10 23.58
N LEU A 137 -38.53 0.42 23.19
CA LEU A 137 -38.95 -0.82 23.83
C LEU A 137 -37.88 -1.91 23.68
N LYS A 138 -37.35 -2.11 22.47
CA LYS A 138 -36.31 -3.14 22.22
C LYS A 138 -35.05 -2.88 23.03
N ALA A 139 -34.50 -1.67 22.99
CA ALA A 139 -33.29 -1.33 23.74
C ALA A 139 -33.49 -1.43 25.26
N THR A 140 -34.67 -0.99 25.76
CA THR A 140 -35.02 -1.10 27.18
C THR A 140 -35.19 -2.55 27.62
N GLN A 141 -35.80 -3.40 26.79
CA GLN A 141 -35.92 -4.84 27.05
C GLN A 141 -34.54 -5.50 27.12
N THR A 142 -33.61 -5.16 26.24
CA THR A 142 -32.23 -5.67 26.29
C THR A 142 -31.51 -5.26 27.58
N LEU A 143 -31.66 -4.01 28.03
CA LEU A 143 -31.09 -3.56 29.31
C LEU A 143 -31.76 -4.23 30.52
N LYS A 144 -33.08 -4.49 30.45
CA LYS A 144 -33.80 -5.26 31.47
C LYS A 144 -33.35 -6.71 31.53
N SER A 145 -33.09 -7.37 30.40
CA SER A 145 -32.53 -8.73 30.44
C SER A 145 -31.14 -8.75 31.08
N ILE A 146 -30.28 -7.76 30.77
CA ILE A 146 -28.97 -7.65 31.41
C ILE A 146 -29.10 -7.43 32.92
N PHE A 147 -30.04 -6.61 33.37
CA PHE A 147 -30.32 -6.38 34.78
C PHE A 147 -30.76 -7.67 35.50
N ILE A 148 -31.67 -8.43 34.90
CA ILE A 148 -32.13 -9.71 35.45
C ILE A 148 -30.95 -10.68 35.61
N ASP A 149 -30.14 -10.82 34.56
CA ASP A 149 -29.04 -11.78 34.54
C ASP A 149 -27.89 -11.40 35.49
N GLN A 150 -27.52 -10.12 35.58
CA GLN A 150 -26.31 -9.70 36.28
C GLN A 150 -26.54 -9.15 37.69
N VAL A 151 -27.70 -8.55 37.94
CA VAL A 151 -27.99 -7.91 39.23
C VAL A 151 -28.93 -8.78 40.02
N ASP A 152 -30.13 -9.03 39.48
CA ASP A 152 -31.24 -9.66 40.20
C ASP A 152 -30.96 -11.11 40.64
N VAL A 153 -30.16 -11.85 39.87
CA VAL A 153 -29.71 -13.20 40.24
C VAL A 153 -28.71 -13.18 41.41
N HIS A 154 -27.97 -12.08 41.58
CA HIS A 154 -26.82 -11.98 42.49
C HIS A 154 -27.06 -11.12 43.74
N THR A 155 -28.08 -10.26 43.79
CA THR A 155 -28.25 -9.30 44.89
C THR A 155 -28.75 -9.88 46.21
N GLY A 156 -29.31 -11.09 46.28
CA GLY A 156 -29.51 -11.91 47.51
C GLY A 156 -30.30 -11.32 48.71
N GLU A 157 -30.47 -10.02 48.82
CA GLU A 157 -30.95 -9.29 50.00
C GLU A 157 -32.30 -8.64 49.67
N GLY A 158 -33.38 -9.37 50.01
CA GLY A 158 -34.76 -8.90 49.84
C GLY A 158 -35.50 -9.65 48.73
N ILE A 159 -36.27 -10.68 49.12
CA ILE A 159 -37.08 -11.53 48.22
C ILE A 159 -36.33 -11.86 46.92
N ALA A 160 -35.19 -12.54 47.05
CA ALA A 160 -34.51 -13.10 45.89
C ALA A 160 -35.53 -13.94 45.10
N LEU A 161 -35.71 -13.65 43.81
CA LEU A 161 -36.67 -14.32 42.92
C LEU A 161 -36.54 -15.85 42.96
N LYS A 162 -35.38 -16.38 43.37
CA LYS A 162 -35.14 -17.81 43.58
C LYS A 162 -36.13 -18.45 44.55
N LEU A 163 -36.67 -17.66 45.49
CA LEU A 163 -37.66 -18.09 46.47
C LEU A 163 -39.10 -18.15 45.89
N ILE A 164 -39.35 -17.57 44.71
CA ILE A 164 -40.65 -17.58 43.98
C ILE A 164 -40.51 -18.44 42.69
N THR A 165 -39.75 -19.52 42.78
CA THR A 165 -39.28 -20.36 41.67
C THR A 165 -40.37 -20.85 40.69
N PRO A 166 -41.63 -21.17 41.08
CA PRO A 166 -42.63 -21.70 40.15
C PRO A 166 -43.24 -20.69 39.18
N ARG A 167 -43.24 -19.38 39.49
CA ARG A 167 -43.88 -18.31 38.68
C ARG A 167 -42.88 -17.38 38.00
N TRP A 168 -41.59 -17.69 38.11
CA TRP A 168 -40.50 -16.85 37.63
C TRP A 168 -40.62 -16.47 36.14
N PRO A 169 -40.91 -17.39 35.19
CA PRO A 169 -40.97 -17.03 33.77
C PRO A 169 -42.05 -16.00 33.48
N THR A 170 -43.20 -16.10 34.14
CA THR A 170 -44.33 -15.17 33.97
C THR A 170 -44.00 -13.79 34.54
N ILE A 171 -43.35 -13.72 35.71
CA ILE A 171 -42.91 -12.46 36.32
C ILE A 171 -41.85 -11.75 35.47
N ILE A 172 -40.93 -12.48 34.81
CA ILE A 172 -39.99 -11.89 33.85
C ILE A 172 -40.76 -11.24 32.71
N VAL A 173 -41.68 -11.98 32.08
CA VAL A 173 -42.44 -11.47 30.93
C VAL A 173 -43.23 -10.21 31.31
N ASP A 174 -43.86 -10.24 32.49
CA ASP A 174 -44.60 -9.10 33.05
C ASP A 174 -43.66 -7.92 33.29
N PHE A 175 -42.47 -8.13 33.87
CA PHE A 175 -41.46 -7.09 34.07
C PHE A 175 -40.94 -6.48 32.76
N MET A 176 -40.75 -7.29 31.72
CA MET A 176 -40.33 -6.83 30.39
C MET A 176 -41.37 -5.92 29.73
N SER A 177 -42.64 -6.03 30.11
CA SER A 177 -43.75 -5.24 29.58
C SER A 177 -44.01 -3.89 30.30
N LEU A 178 -43.33 -3.64 31.42
CA LEU A 178 -43.48 -2.41 32.20
C LEU A 178 -42.80 -1.20 31.56
N ASP A 179 -43.39 -0.03 31.71
CA ASP A 179 -42.82 1.25 31.30
C ASP A 179 -42.15 2.00 32.48
N GLU A 180 -41.41 3.06 32.19
CA GLU A 180 -40.75 3.91 33.20
C GLU A 180 -41.75 4.58 34.17
N THR A 181 -43.01 4.71 33.77
CA THR A 181 -44.10 5.32 34.58
C THR A 181 -44.77 4.34 35.54
N ASP A 182 -44.56 3.04 35.36
CA ASP A 182 -45.24 1.99 36.11
C ASP A 182 -44.55 1.75 37.47
N VAL A 183 -44.72 2.70 38.39
CA VAL A 183 -44.11 2.66 39.74
C VAL A 183 -45.12 2.29 40.83
N GLU A 184 -46.42 2.51 40.59
CA GLU A 184 -47.48 2.20 41.57
C GLU A 184 -48.05 0.79 41.42
N PRO A 185 -48.11 -0.02 42.50
CA PRO A 185 -48.65 -1.38 42.46
C PRO A 185 -50.10 -1.47 41.93
N SER A 186 -50.92 -0.48 42.30
CA SER A 186 -52.34 -0.42 41.89
C SER A 186 -52.54 -0.28 40.38
N GLN A 187 -51.62 0.41 39.70
CA GLN A 187 -51.66 0.64 38.26
C GLN A 187 -51.16 -0.59 37.50
N ILE A 188 -50.10 -1.20 38.00
CA ILE A 188 -49.52 -2.44 37.46
C ILE A 188 -50.51 -3.61 37.56
N ALA A 189 -51.17 -3.77 38.72
CA ALA A 189 -52.17 -4.82 38.93
C ALA A 189 -53.33 -4.73 37.92
N LYS A 190 -53.76 -3.50 37.58
CA LYS A 190 -54.82 -3.25 36.59
C LYS A 190 -54.33 -3.43 35.14
N LYS A 191 -53.10 -3.00 34.83
CA LYS A 191 -52.50 -3.07 33.49
C LYS A 191 -52.22 -4.52 33.07
N LEU A 192 -51.73 -5.34 33.99
CA LEU A 192 -51.30 -6.73 33.72
C LEU A 192 -52.29 -7.80 34.22
N ASN A 193 -53.37 -7.40 34.89
CA ASN A 193 -54.37 -8.31 35.47
C ASN A 193 -53.77 -9.36 36.42
N ILE A 194 -52.88 -8.92 37.30
CA ILE A 194 -52.14 -9.75 38.26
C ILE A 194 -52.55 -9.45 39.71
N THR A 195 -52.11 -10.29 40.65
CA THR A 195 -52.39 -10.08 42.07
C THR A 195 -51.69 -8.85 42.63
N GLN A 196 -52.24 -8.23 43.68
CA GLN A 196 -51.61 -7.09 44.37
C GLN A 196 -50.20 -7.43 44.89
N ALA A 197 -49.98 -8.68 45.35
CA ALA A 197 -48.67 -9.13 45.81
C ALA A 197 -47.64 -9.17 44.66
N GLU A 198 -48.01 -9.69 43.50
CA GLU A 198 -47.14 -9.69 42.30
C GLU A 198 -46.88 -8.26 41.80
N ALA A 199 -47.90 -7.39 41.83
CA ALA A 199 -47.76 -6.00 41.45
C ALA A 199 -46.79 -5.22 42.37
N VAL A 200 -46.76 -5.51 43.68
CA VAL A 200 -45.77 -4.91 44.61
C VAL A 200 -44.35 -5.37 44.29
N VAL A 201 -44.16 -6.66 43.97
CA VAL A 201 -42.85 -7.19 43.55
C VAL A 201 -42.39 -6.52 42.26
N LEU A 202 -43.26 -6.42 41.26
CA LEU A 202 -42.96 -5.76 39.98
C LEU A 202 -42.66 -4.26 40.15
N ALA A 203 -43.43 -3.54 40.98
CA ALA A 203 -43.17 -2.13 41.29
C ALA A 203 -41.79 -1.94 41.92
N THR A 204 -41.44 -2.80 42.89
CA THR A 204 -40.14 -2.77 43.56
C THR A 204 -39.00 -3.05 42.58
N LYS A 205 -39.18 -4.03 41.69
CA LYS A 205 -38.21 -4.35 40.62
C LYS A 205 -38.04 -3.23 39.62
N ASN A 206 -39.13 -2.62 39.16
CA ASN A 206 -39.06 -1.51 38.22
C ASN A 206 -38.34 -0.31 38.84
N LYS A 207 -38.59 -0.02 40.12
CA LYS A 207 -37.85 1.02 40.85
C LYS A 207 -36.36 0.70 40.96
N LEU A 208 -36.00 -0.53 41.34
CA LEU A 208 -34.60 -0.97 41.41
C LEU A 208 -33.91 -0.91 40.03
N PHE A 209 -34.62 -1.30 38.98
CA PHE A 209 -34.11 -1.22 37.61
C PHE A 209 -33.84 0.23 37.20
N LEU A 210 -34.74 1.18 37.49
CA LEU A 210 -34.54 2.60 37.17
C LEU A 210 -33.37 3.21 37.94
N GLU A 211 -33.22 2.88 39.22
CA GLU A 211 -32.08 3.30 40.04
C GLU A 211 -30.77 2.71 39.50
N TRP A 212 -30.76 1.41 39.20
CA TRP A 212 -29.63 0.74 38.56
C TRP A 212 -29.28 1.35 37.21
N LEU A 213 -30.27 1.62 36.35
CA LEU A 213 -30.08 2.15 35.01
C LEU A 213 -29.33 3.49 35.04
N LYS A 214 -29.67 4.36 35.99
CA LYS A 214 -28.99 5.66 36.17
C LYS A 214 -27.53 5.48 36.57
N MET A 215 -27.25 4.65 37.57
CA MET A 215 -25.87 4.40 38.03
C MET A 215 -25.04 3.64 36.99
N PHE A 216 -25.67 2.68 36.30
CA PHE A 216 -25.05 1.84 35.30
C PHE A 216 -24.65 2.67 34.09
N ARG A 217 -25.50 3.58 33.62
CA ARG A 217 -25.19 4.48 32.50
C ARG A 217 -23.93 5.30 32.78
N GLU A 218 -23.86 5.99 33.92
CA GLU A 218 -22.69 6.80 34.30
C GLU A 218 -21.42 5.94 34.41
N THR A 219 -21.55 4.73 34.96
CA THR A 219 -20.43 3.78 35.09
C THR A 219 -19.93 3.30 33.72
N VAL A 220 -20.84 2.94 32.82
CA VAL A 220 -20.54 2.48 31.45
C VAL A 220 -19.86 3.59 30.66
N GLU A 221 -20.37 4.81 30.73
CA GLU A 221 -19.81 5.97 30.02
C GLU A 221 -18.39 6.28 30.49
N ASN A 222 -18.18 6.38 31.81
CA ASN A 222 -16.87 6.59 32.40
C ASN A 222 -15.88 5.47 32.03
N ARG A 223 -16.35 4.22 32.07
CA ARG A 223 -15.53 3.06 31.72
C ARG A 223 -15.19 3.03 30.23
N TYR A 224 -16.13 3.33 29.36
CA TYR A 224 -15.94 3.41 27.92
C TYR A 224 -14.90 4.47 27.55
N ASN A 225 -15.01 5.68 28.09
CA ASN A 225 -14.06 6.77 27.86
C ASN A 225 -12.64 6.43 28.36
N ARG A 226 -12.54 5.76 29.52
CA ARG A 226 -11.27 5.27 30.05
C ARG A 226 -10.67 4.18 29.16
N LEU A 227 -11.46 3.19 28.74
CA LEU A 227 -11.00 2.11 27.85
C LEU A 227 -10.55 2.67 26.50
N LYS A 228 -11.29 3.62 25.92
CA LYS A 228 -10.90 4.31 24.69
C LYS A 228 -9.53 4.97 24.82
N SER A 229 -9.32 5.73 25.90
CA SER A 229 -8.01 6.35 26.20
C SER A 229 -6.89 5.32 26.34
N LEU A 230 -7.17 4.18 27.01
CA LEU A 230 -6.21 3.09 27.18
C LEU A 230 -5.86 2.40 25.86
N VAL A 231 -6.85 2.14 25.00
CA VAL A 231 -6.64 1.58 23.66
C VAL A 231 -5.76 2.51 22.82
N GLU A 232 -6.04 3.81 22.82
CA GLU A 232 -5.21 4.79 22.12
C GLU A 232 -3.78 4.84 22.65
N ALA A 233 -3.60 4.80 23.98
CA ALA A 233 -2.29 4.76 24.61
C ALA A 233 -1.51 3.48 24.24
N LYS A 234 -2.18 2.32 24.24
CA LYS A 234 -1.57 1.03 23.87
C LYS A 234 -1.19 0.98 22.40
N ARG A 235 -2.03 1.48 21.49
CA ARG A 235 -1.68 1.62 20.06
C ARG A 235 -0.43 2.48 19.87
N LYS A 236 -0.32 3.61 20.57
CA LYS A 236 0.89 4.46 20.52
C LYS A 236 2.14 3.72 21.05
N SER A 237 2.01 3.00 22.15
CA SER A 237 3.09 2.20 22.72
C SER A 237 3.57 1.09 21.77
N ILE A 238 2.64 0.40 21.09
CA ILE A 238 2.97 -0.60 20.07
C ILE A 238 3.75 0.02 18.90
N GLU A 239 3.34 1.20 18.43
CA GLU A 239 4.05 1.91 17.38
C GLU A 239 5.46 2.37 17.82
N GLU A 240 5.62 2.76 19.08
CA GLU A 240 6.93 3.08 19.65
C GLU A 240 7.84 1.84 19.70
N ILE A 241 7.34 0.70 20.15
CA ILE A 241 8.09 -0.57 20.14
C ILE A 241 8.50 -0.94 18.71
N LYS A 242 7.60 -0.81 17.73
CA LYS A 242 7.94 -1.03 16.31
C LYS A 242 9.05 -0.11 15.82
N ARG A 243 9.04 1.17 16.23
CA ARG A 243 10.08 2.14 15.85
C ARG A 243 11.43 1.79 16.48
N ASN A 244 11.44 1.29 17.71
CA ASN A 244 12.66 0.88 18.42
C ASN A 244 13.23 -0.45 17.87
N LEU A 245 12.36 -1.38 17.48
CA LEU A 245 12.75 -2.65 16.86
C LEU A 245 13.43 -2.47 15.49
N ARG A 246 12.98 -1.51 14.68
CA ARG A 246 13.50 -1.28 13.31
C ARG A 246 15.03 -1.13 13.24
N PRO A 247 15.68 -0.21 13.98
CA PRO A 247 17.14 -0.06 13.94
C PRO A 247 17.87 -1.28 14.49
N LEU A 248 17.32 -1.97 15.50
CA LEU A 248 17.91 -3.20 16.03
C LEU A 248 17.89 -4.32 15.00
N LEU A 249 16.74 -4.55 14.33
CA LEU A 249 16.60 -5.51 13.26
C LEU A 249 17.50 -5.18 12.07
N PHE A 250 17.63 -3.90 11.71
CA PHE A 250 18.54 -3.46 10.65
C PHE A 250 19.99 -3.83 10.98
N ARG A 251 20.46 -3.48 12.19
CA ARG A 251 21.83 -3.81 12.63
C ARG A 251 22.05 -5.32 12.75
N TYR A 252 21.06 -6.05 13.24
CA TYR A 252 21.15 -7.51 13.34
C TYR A 252 21.25 -8.15 11.95
N ARG A 253 20.45 -7.67 10.98
CA ARG A 253 20.52 -8.13 9.58
C ARG A 253 21.84 -7.80 8.90
N SER A 254 22.50 -6.69 9.25
CA SER A 254 23.85 -6.39 8.72
C SER A 254 24.95 -7.30 9.29
N ILE A 255 24.73 -7.92 10.46
CA ILE A 255 25.66 -8.89 11.08
C ILE A 255 25.19 -10.33 10.81
N LYS A 256 24.61 -10.54 9.63
CA LYS A 256 24.15 -11.86 9.23
C LYS A 256 25.33 -12.66 8.70
N GLU A 257 25.55 -13.83 9.27
CA GLU A 257 26.62 -14.73 8.84
C GLU A 257 26.32 -15.29 7.45
N ILE A 258 27.33 -15.32 6.59
CA ILE A 258 27.21 -15.87 5.22
C ILE A 258 26.76 -17.35 5.30
N GLY A 259 27.15 -18.06 6.36
CA GLY A 259 26.72 -19.44 6.61
C GLY A 259 25.23 -19.66 6.87
N GLU A 260 24.45 -18.60 7.13
CA GLU A 260 23.01 -18.74 7.44
C GLU A 260 22.15 -18.97 6.18
N SER A 261 22.55 -18.44 5.02
CA SER A 261 21.82 -18.60 3.76
C SER A 261 22.28 -19.83 2.97
N ILE A 262 21.43 -20.36 2.07
CA ILE A 262 21.83 -21.47 1.18
C ILE A 262 22.87 -20.96 0.18
N GLU A 263 22.64 -19.76 -0.36
CA GLU A 263 23.49 -19.06 -1.31
C GLU A 263 24.84 -18.73 -0.68
N GLY A 264 24.85 -18.20 0.55
CA GLY A 264 26.06 -17.88 1.27
C GLY A 264 26.88 -19.14 1.62
N ARG A 265 26.24 -20.23 2.04
CA ARG A 265 26.93 -21.53 2.22
C ARG A 265 27.61 -22.02 0.92
N LYS A 266 26.95 -21.89 -0.23
CA LYS A 266 27.56 -22.20 -1.53
C LYS A 266 28.77 -21.30 -1.79
N LYS A 267 28.66 -20.00 -1.50
CA LYS A 267 29.76 -19.05 -1.67
C LYS A 267 30.96 -19.39 -0.77
N LEU A 268 30.73 -19.76 0.49
CA LEU A 268 31.80 -20.21 1.39
C LEU A 268 32.50 -21.48 0.87
N LEU A 269 31.76 -22.39 0.24
CA LEU A 269 32.34 -23.59 -0.39
C LEU A 269 33.19 -23.22 -1.63
N GLU A 270 32.73 -22.29 -2.47
CA GLU A 270 33.52 -21.74 -3.59
C GLU A 270 34.82 -21.11 -3.09
N LEU A 271 34.79 -20.48 -1.92
CA LEU A 271 35.93 -19.83 -1.26
C LEU A 271 36.73 -20.76 -0.34
N SER A 272 36.47 -22.07 -0.38
CA SER A 272 37.17 -23.04 0.49
C SER A 272 38.69 -23.02 0.33
N TRP A 273 39.20 -22.62 -0.83
CA TRP A 273 40.63 -22.44 -1.09
C TRP A 273 41.28 -21.36 -0.20
N LEU A 274 40.51 -20.37 0.27
CA LEU A 274 40.96 -19.33 1.21
C LEU A 274 41.14 -19.88 2.63
N LYS A 275 40.60 -21.07 2.93
CA LYS A 275 40.59 -21.70 4.26
C LYS A 275 40.18 -20.70 5.35
N PRO A 276 38.96 -20.13 5.28
CA PRO A 276 38.49 -19.11 6.22
C PRO A 276 38.51 -19.56 7.69
N ASN A 277 38.48 -20.87 7.96
CA ASN A 277 38.59 -21.42 9.32
C ASN A 277 40.03 -21.48 9.86
N ALA A 278 41.04 -21.23 9.02
CA ALA A 278 42.45 -21.29 9.39
C ALA A 278 43.12 -19.91 9.33
N LEU A 279 42.74 -19.06 8.37
CA LEU A 279 43.30 -17.73 8.19
C LEU A 279 42.44 -16.65 8.85
N ALA A 280 43.07 -15.56 9.30
CA ALA A 280 42.38 -14.39 9.82
C ALA A 280 41.78 -13.58 8.65
N VAL A 281 40.58 -13.96 8.24
CA VAL A 281 39.81 -13.32 7.17
C VAL A 281 38.47 -12.76 7.66
N SER A 282 38.02 -11.70 7.02
CA SER A 282 36.65 -11.18 7.08
C SER A 282 36.10 -11.10 5.67
N LEU A 283 34.93 -11.67 5.42
CA LEU A 283 34.25 -11.69 4.14
C LEU A 283 32.99 -10.83 4.25
N GLU A 284 32.70 -10.04 3.23
CA GLU A 284 31.48 -9.24 3.15
C GLU A 284 30.89 -9.40 1.75
N ILE A 285 29.60 -9.73 1.69
CA ILE A 285 28.83 -9.83 0.45
C ILE A 285 27.74 -8.76 0.52
N THR A 286 27.85 -7.77 -0.36
CA THR A 286 26.84 -6.73 -0.54
C THR A 286 26.23 -6.88 -1.93
N LYS A 287 24.91 -7.03 -2.01
CA LYS A 287 24.18 -6.96 -3.29
C LYS A 287 23.26 -5.77 -3.29
N PHE A 288 23.31 -4.97 -4.35
CA PHE A 288 22.40 -3.84 -4.50
C PHE A 288 21.85 -3.78 -5.93
N TRP A 289 20.62 -3.28 -6.01
CA TRP A 289 19.98 -2.97 -7.28
C TRP A 289 19.91 -1.46 -7.41
N ALA A 290 20.38 -0.95 -8.54
CA ALA A 290 20.24 0.44 -8.91
C ALA A 290 19.35 0.51 -10.15
N TRP A 291 18.27 1.29 -10.10
CA TRP A 291 17.42 1.49 -11.27
C TRP A 291 17.13 2.95 -11.51
N ARG A 292 17.01 3.30 -12.79
CA ARG A 292 16.57 4.62 -13.24
C ARG A 292 15.55 4.46 -14.34
N ASP A 293 14.53 5.30 -14.30
CA ASP A 293 13.55 5.44 -15.37
C ASP A 293 14.32 5.85 -16.63
N PHE A 294 14.30 4.97 -17.62
CA PHE A 294 14.74 5.27 -18.96
C PHE A 294 13.52 5.85 -19.67
N GLU A 295 13.42 7.18 -19.64
CA GLU A 295 12.43 7.90 -20.43
C GLU A 295 12.77 7.70 -21.90
N PHE A 296 12.14 6.70 -22.52
CA PHE A 296 12.07 6.63 -23.97
C PHE A 296 11.13 7.77 -24.37
N TYR A 297 11.66 8.99 -24.48
CA TYR A 297 11.00 9.98 -25.30
C TYR A 297 10.99 9.37 -26.70
N TYR A 298 9.83 8.88 -27.14
CA TYR A 298 9.62 8.49 -28.54
C TYR A 298 10.06 9.62 -29.50
N GLY A 299 10.15 10.87 -29.02
CA GLY A 299 10.74 12.00 -29.73
C GLY A 299 12.26 11.94 -29.97
N GLU A 300 13.07 11.11 -29.29
CA GLU A 300 14.52 11.05 -29.55
C GLU A 300 14.89 10.12 -30.71
N ALA A 301 14.17 9.02 -30.91
CA ALA A 301 14.37 8.15 -32.08
C ALA A 301 13.96 8.83 -33.40
N TYR A 302 13.18 9.90 -33.32
CA TYR A 302 12.65 10.65 -34.45
C TYR A 302 12.89 12.16 -34.35
N LYS A 303 13.82 12.61 -33.49
CA LYS A 303 14.22 14.02 -33.37
C LYS A 303 14.82 14.44 -34.73
N PRO A 304 14.26 15.42 -35.46
CA PRO A 304 14.95 15.96 -36.61
C PRO A 304 16.25 16.65 -36.15
N SER A 305 17.27 16.62 -37.00
CA SER A 305 18.50 17.40 -36.81
C SER A 305 18.15 18.86 -36.54
N GLU A 306 18.74 19.43 -35.48
CA GLU A 306 18.53 20.79 -34.99
C GLU A 306 18.50 21.83 -36.13
N GLU A 307 17.30 22.22 -36.56
CA GLU A 307 16.97 23.51 -37.17
C GLU A 307 15.52 23.43 -37.64
N LEU A 308 14.57 23.98 -36.89
CA LEU A 308 13.35 24.59 -37.43
C LEU A 308 12.58 25.35 -36.34
N SER A 309 12.15 26.55 -36.72
CA SER A 309 11.55 27.60 -35.90
C SER A 309 10.18 27.22 -35.32
N GLU A 310 9.98 27.45 -34.03
CA GLU A 310 8.66 27.50 -33.38
C GLU A 310 7.76 28.54 -34.09
N GLY A 311 6.64 28.10 -34.66
CA GLY A 311 5.70 29.00 -35.35
C GLY A 311 4.57 28.28 -36.06
N LYS A 312 3.44 28.97 -36.27
CA LYS A 312 2.34 28.47 -37.10
C LYS A 312 2.73 28.61 -38.58
N VAL A 313 2.57 27.54 -39.36
CA VAL A 313 2.88 27.49 -40.79
C VAL A 313 1.57 27.35 -41.57
N THR A 314 1.54 27.81 -42.83
CA THR A 314 0.36 27.65 -43.69
C THR A 314 0.13 26.17 -44.02
N LEU A 315 -1.12 25.73 -44.16
CA LEU A 315 -1.51 24.33 -44.45
C LEU A 315 -0.70 23.73 -45.61
N ILE A 316 -0.48 24.51 -46.68
CA ILE A 316 0.27 24.06 -47.87
C ILE A 316 1.74 23.73 -47.55
N LYS A 317 2.36 24.54 -46.69
CA LYS A 317 3.77 24.40 -46.30
C LYS A 317 3.99 23.45 -45.11
N SER A 318 2.91 22.98 -44.48
CA SER A 318 2.97 22.01 -43.38
C SER A 318 3.49 20.64 -43.86
N GLN A 319 3.88 19.76 -42.93
CA GLN A 319 4.25 18.37 -43.23
C GLN A 319 3.06 17.39 -43.18
N LEU A 320 1.82 17.88 -43.28
CA LEU A 320 0.64 17.01 -43.23
C LEU A 320 0.55 16.09 -44.47
N PRO A 321 -0.12 14.91 -44.34
CA PRO A 321 -0.30 13.98 -45.44
C PRO A 321 -0.89 14.66 -46.69
N LYS A 322 -0.37 14.30 -47.87
CA LYS A 322 -0.79 14.88 -49.15
C LYS A 322 -2.28 14.74 -49.40
N GLU A 323 -2.85 13.59 -49.04
CA GLU A 323 -4.27 13.26 -49.19
C GLU A 323 -5.17 14.24 -48.44
N PHE A 324 -4.80 14.64 -47.21
CA PHE A 324 -5.54 15.62 -46.43
C PHE A 324 -5.46 17.02 -47.05
N LYS A 325 -4.28 17.40 -47.54
CA LYS A 325 -4.10 18.70 -48.22
C LYS A 325 -4.91 18.77 -49.50
N GLU A 326 -4.92 17.70 -50.29
CA GLU A 326 -5.69 17.60 -51.53
C GLU A 326 -7.19 17.64 -51.26
N TRP A 327 -7.68 16.90 -50.27
CA TRP A 327 -9.07 16.97 -49.82
C TRP A 327 -9.46 18.38 -49.38
N PHE A 328 -8.66 19.03 -48.53
CA PHE A 328 -8.94 20.38 -48.04
C PHE A 328 -8.99 21.40 -49.20
N ILE A 329 -8.04 21.31 -50.13
CA ILE A 329 -8.00 22.19 -51.30
C ILE A 329 -9.23 21.98 -52.19
N ASN A 330 -9.69 20.74 -52.36
CA ASN A 330 -10.85 20.43 -53.18
C ASN A 330 -12.17 20.94 -52.57
N GLU A 331 -12.31 20.88 -51.26
CA GLU A 331 -13.53 21.30 -50.55
C GLU A 331 -13.59 22.82 -50.30
N TYR A 332 -12.46 23.43 -49.92
CA TYR A 332 -12.42 24.82 -49.44
C TYR A 332 -11.63 25.78 -50.34
N GLY A 333 -10.91 25.26 -51.33
CA GLY A 333 -10.14 26.07 -52.28
C GLY A 333 -8.73 26.44 -51.80
N ILE A 334 -7.87 26.77 -52.78
CA ILE A 334 -6.43 27.06 -52.57
C ILE A 334 -6.20 28.33 -51.75
N GLU A 335 -7.06 29.34 -51.90
CA GLU A 335 -6.89 30.61 -51.17
C GLU A 335 -7.16 30.45 -49.67
N GLU A 336 -8.13 29.64 -49.30
CA GLU A 336 -8.43 29.28 -47.91
C GLU A 336 -7.23 28.54 -47.30
N ALA A 337 -6.70 27.54 -48.00
CA ALA A 337 -5.54 26.75 -47.59
C ALA A 337 -4.26 27.60 -47.37
N LYS A 338 -4.10 28.71 -48.09
CA LYS A 338 -2.99 29.66 -47.88
C LYS A 338 -3.17 30.51 -46.63
N LYS A 339 -4.42 30.77 -46.21
CA LYS A 339 -4.75 31.58 -45.02
C LYS A 339 -4.79 30.75 -43.75
N THR A 340 -5.11 29.46 -43.83
CA THR A 340 -5.15 28.56 -42.68
C THR A 340 -3.75 28.35 -42.10
N LEU A 341 -3.53 28.90 -40.92
CA LEU A 341 -2.30 28.75 -40.13
C LEU A 341 -2.46 27.62 -39.12
N ILE A 342 -1.58 26.63 -39.19
CA ILE A 342 -1.62 25.43 -38.35
C ILE A 342 -0.35 25.40 -37.50
N SER A 343 -0.48 24.96 -36.26
CA SER A 343 0.66 24.59 -35.43
C SER A 343 1.50 23.56 -36.19
N ASN A 344 2.81 23.78 -36.32
CA ASN A 344 3.69 22.70 -36.75
C ASN A 344 3.43 21.50 -35.83
N SER A 345 3.43 20.29 -36.41
CA SER A 345 3.21 19.08 -35.61
C SER A 345 4.19 19.09 -34.45
N PRO A 346 3.72 19.00 -33.19
CA PRO A 346 4.63 19.05 -32.04
C PRO A 346 5.64 17.89 -32.06
N THR A 347 5.47 16.90 -32.95
CA THR A 347 6.39 15.79 -33.17
C THR A 347 7.05 15.77 -34.56
N ASN A 348 6.51 16.45 -35.59
CA ASN A 348 6.93 16.29 -37.00
C ASN A 348 6.95 14.81 -37.48
N ILE A 349 6.18 13.93 -36.84
CA ILE A 349 6.09 12.51 -37.20
C ILE A 349 4.87 12.31 -38.12
N GLU A 350 5.10 12.29 -39.43
CA GLU A 350 4.12 11.95 -40.49
C GLU A 350 3.23 10.71 -40.13
N PRO A 351 3.78 9.64 -39.51
CA PRO A 351 2.99 8.47 -39.10
C PRO A 351 1.85 8.73 -38.11
N LEU A 352 2.03 9.61 -37.12
CA LEU A 352 1.00 9.84 -36.08
C LEU A 352 -0.14 10.71 -36.60
N ASP A 353 0.21 11.72 -37.39
CA ASP A 353 -0.77 12.53 -38.12
C ASP A 353 -1.56 11.65 -39.11
N PHE A 354 -0.90 10.73 -39.82
CA PHE A 354 -1.56 9.73 -40.66
C PHE A 354 -2.54 8.84 -39.87
N ILE A 355 -2.16 8.37 -38.68
CA ILE A 355 -3.05 7.57 -37.82
C ILE A 355 -4.29 8.37 -37.44
N ALA A 356 -4.13 9.59 -36.92
CA ALA A 356 -5.24 10.43 -36.50
C ALA A 356 -6.21 10.69 -37.65
N PHE A 357 -5.71 11.11 -38.82
CA PHE A 357 -6.57 11.33 -40.00
C PHE A 357 -7.19 10.03 -40.53
N SER A 358 -6.43 8.93 -40.57
CA SER A 358 -6.96 7.64 -41.04
C SER A 358 -8.09 7.12 -40.14
N LEU A 359 -7.99 7.30 -38.82
CA LEU A 359 -9.03 6.93 -37.87
C LEU A 359 -10.27 7.80 -38.05
N ILE A 360 -10.10 9.12 -38.20
CA ILE A 360 -11.21 10.05 -38.45
C ILE A 360 -11.93 9.66 -39.76
N PHE A 361 -11.20 9.44 -40.85
CA PHE A 361 -11.81 9.04 -42.12
C PHE A 361 -12.48 7.66 -42.06
N LYS A 362 -11.88 6.70 -41.35
CA LYS A 362 -12.51 5.39 -41.11
C LYS A 362 -13.79 5.51 -40.29
N LEU A 363 -13.81 6.38 -39.27
CA LEU A 363 -15.01 6.68 -38.47
C LEU A 363 -16.12 7.28 -39.34
N GLN A 364 -15.82 8.28 -40.16
CA GLN A 364 -16.80 8.87 -41.08
C GLN A 364 -17.40 7.81 -42.02
N LYS A 365 -16.53 6.96 -42.60
CA LYS A 365 -16.95 5.86 -43.47
C LYS A 365 -17.81 4.84 -42.72
N TYR A 366 -17.41 4.43 -41.53
CA TYR A 366 -18.14 3.46 -40.71
C TYR A 366 -19.56 3.94 -40.37
N TYR A 367 -19.71 5.22 -39.99
CA TYR A 367 -21.03 5.77 -39.67
C TYR A 367 -21.93 5.92 -40.89
N LYS A 368 -21.33 6.28 -42.04
CA LYS A 368 -22.06 6.33 -43.31
C LYS A 368 -22.54 4.94 -43.73
N ASP A 369 -21.67 3.94 -43.69
CA ASP A 369 -21.96 2.61 -44.19
C ASP A 369 -22.94 1.84 -43.28
N ASN A 370 -22.84 1.99 -41.95
CA ASN A 370 -23.65 1.20 -41.01
C ASN A 370 -24.93 1.90 -40.53
N PHE A 371 -24.95 3.23 -40.49
CA PHE A 371 -26.07 3.99 -39.93
C PHE A 371 -26.69 4.97 -40.94
N ASN A 372 -26.21 4.98 -42.19
CA ASN A 372 -26.62 5.93 -43.23
C ASN A 372 -26.54 7.40 -42.78
N PHE A 373 -25.62 7.67 -41.84
CA PHE A 373 -25.43 8.98 -41.23
C PHE A 373 -24.12 9.60 -41.76
N ASN A 374 -24.23 10.73 -42.47
CA ASN A 374 -23.06 11.45 -42.97
C ASN A 374 -22.43 12.28 -41.86
N LEU A 375 -21.51 11.66 -41.12
CA LEU A 375 -20.67 12.35 -40.16
C LEU A 375 -19.59 13.16 -40.91
N ASN A 376 -19.79 14.47 -41.06
CA ASN A 376 -18.83 15.35 -41.72
C ASN A 376 -18.14 16.23 -40.69
N PHE A 377 -16.87 15.94 -40.39
CA PHE A 377 -16.05 16.81 -39.56
C PHE A 377 -15.54 17.98 -40.39
N THR A 378 -15.65 19.19 -39.84
CA THR A 378 -15.00 20.36 -40.42
C THR A 378 -13.48 20.24 -40.24
N PRO A 379 -12.67 20.84 -41.12
CA PRO A 379 -11.22 20.78 -40.99
C PRO A 379 -10.70 21.29 -39.65
N LYS A 380 -11.39 22.27 -39.05
CA LYS A 380 -11.04 22.79 -37.74
C LYS A 380 -11.25 21.74 -36.65
N GLU A 381 -12.38 21.03 -36.65
CA GLU A 381 -12.64 19.96 -35.68
C GLU A 381 -11.64 18.82 -35.81
N ILE A 382 -11.25 18.46 -37.03
CA ILE A 382 -10.21 17.44 -37.26
C ILE A 382 -8.87 17.89 -36.66
N LEU A 383 -8.50 19.16 -36.83
CA LEU A 383 -7.27 19.71 -36.26
C LEU A 383 -7.32 19.84 -34.72
N ASP A 384 -8.48 20.17 -34.16
CA ASP A 384 -8.69 20.24 -32.71
C ASP A 384 -8.64 18.84 -32.08
N ILE A 385 -9.31 17.84 -32.66
CA ILE A 385 -9.25 16.43 -32.24
C ILE A 385 -7.82 15.89 -32.29
N ARG A 386 -7.06 16.29 -33.32
CA ARG A 386 -5.64 15.95 -33.43
C ARG A 386 -4.84 16.51 -32.26
N GLU A 387 -5.02 17.77 -31.89
CA GLU A 387 -4.30 18.37 -30.74
C GLU A 387 -4.68 17.69 -29.41
N GLU A 388 -5.96 17.36 -29.22
CA GLU A 388 -6.45 16.63 -28.06
C GLU A 388 -5.86 15.21 -27.99
N PHE A 389 -5.89 14.47 -29.10
CA PHE A 389 -5.27 13.13 -29.21
C PHE A 389 -3.79 13.15 -28.82
N PHE A 390 -3.04 14.19 -29.22
CA PHE A 390 -1.63 14.30 -28.82
C PHE A 390 -1.43 14.60 -27.33
N ASN A 391 -2.30 15.41 -26.73
CA ASN A 391 -2.25 15.69 -25.28
C ASN A 391 -2.58 14.43 -24.47
N ASP A 392 -3.56 13.66 -24.91
CA ASP A 392 -3.92 12.39 -24.30
C ASP A 392 -2.82 11.35 -24.51
N TRP A 393 -2.27 11.24 -25.73
CA TRP A 393 -1.18 10.29 -26.02
C TRP A 393 0.05 10.55 -25.14
N LYS A 394 0.41 11.82 -24.90
CA LYS A 394 1.46 12.19 -23.94
C LYS A 394 1.15 11.77 -22.50
N THR A 395 -0.12 11.61 -22.16
CA THR A 395 -0.58 11.23 -20.82
C THR A 395 -0.63 9.71 -20.65
N TYR A 396 -1.06 8.98 -21.69
CA TYR A 396 -1.38 7.56 -21.60
C TYR A 396 -0.31 6.59 -22.12
N ASN A 397 0.63 7.01 -22.99
CA ASN A 397 1.55 6.09 -23.67
C ASN A 397 3.00 6.13 -23.13
N TYR A 398 3.17 6.20 -21.81
CA TYR A 398 4.47 5.98 -21.18
C TYR A 398 4.75 4.48 -21.08
N CYS A 399 5.33 3.88 -22.11
CA CYS A 399 6.12 2.66 -21.90
C CYS A 399 7.34 3.04 -21.07
N LYS A 400 7.25 2.90 -19.74
CA LYS A 400 8.41 3.11 -18.86
C LYS A 400 9.36 1.95 -19.03
N TYR A 401 10.53 2.23 -19.58
CA TYR A 401 11.66 1.32 -19.53
C TYR A 401 12.47 1.66 -18.28
N PHE A 402 13.05 0.68 -17.63
CA PHE A 402 13.99 0.87 -16.53
C PHE A 402 15.35 0.34 -16.96
N ARG A 403 16.36 1.19 -16.82
CA ARG A 403 17.74 0.72 -16.81
C ARG A 403 18.02 0.21 -15.40
N ILE A 404 18.22 -1.10 -15.27
CA ILE A 404 18.54 -1.76 -14.00
C ILE A 404 20.00 -2.17 -14.04
N VAL A 405 20.72 -1.85 -12.98
CA VAL A 405 22.08 -2.28 -12.71
C VAL A 405 22.03 -3.13 -11.44
N GLU A 406 22.26 -4.42 -11.59
CA GLU A 406 22.48 -5.33 -10.48
C GLU A 406 23.99 -5.34 -10.20
N CYS A 407 24.38 -5.14 -8.95
CA CYS A 407 25.77 -5.18 -8.53
C CYS A 407 25.93 -6.16 -7.36
N ASP A 408 26.78 -7.16 -7.57
CA ASP A 408 27.26 -8.04 -6.52
C ASP A 408 28.67 -7.56 -6.13
N ALA A 409 28.80 -6.92 -4.96
CA ALA A 409 30.07 -6.54 -4.37
C ALA A 409 30.51 -7.60 -3.36
N PHE A 410 31.71 -8.13 -3.54
CA PHE A 410 32.33 -9.10 -2.66
C PHE A 410 33.64 -8.55 -2.14
N ARG A 411 33.76 -8.41 -0.83
CA ARG A 411 34.92 -7.83 -0.16
C ARG A 411 35.56 -8.85 0.77
N ILE A 412 36.89 -8.90 0.74
CA ILE A 412 37.72 -9.78 1.57
C ILE A 412 38.75 -8.91 2.27
N ILE A 413 38.78 -8.98 3.60
CA ILE A 413 39.86 -8.47 4.40
C ILE A 413 40.71 -9.66 4.85
N ILE A 414 42.01 -9.63 4.56
CA ILE A 414 42.96 -10.68 4.94
C ILE A 414 44.04 -10.07 5.81
N ARG A 415 44.27 -10.66 6.98
CA ARG A 415 45.42 -10.34 7.83
C ARG A 415 46.52 -11.39 7.66
N MET A 416 47.67 -10.94 7.17
CA MET A 416 48.84 -11.78 6.97
C MET A 416 49.59 -12.05 8.28
N PRO A 417 50.42 -13.11 8.37
CA PRO A 417 51.20 -13.43 9.57
C PRO A 417 52.15 -12.31 10.03
N ASN A 418 52.61 -11.48 9.10
CA ASN A 418 53.45 -10.31 9.38
C ASN A 418 52.66 -9.10 9.93
N GLY A 419 51.34 -9.25 10.10
CA GLY A 419 50.44 -8.20 10.60
C GLY A 419 49.95 -7.21 9.55
N ILE A 420 50.36 -7.34 8.28
CA ILE A 420 49.84 -6.52 7.19
C ILE A 420 48.41 -6.96 6.86
N GLU A 421 47.53 -5.99 6.66
CA GLU A 421 46.13 -6.21 6.30
C GLU A 421 45.89 -5.72 4.87
N TYR A 422 45.26 -6.57 4.06
CA TYR A 422 44.84 -6.28 2.70
C TYR A 422 43.31 -6.23 2.64
N ASP A 423 42.79 -5.37 1.78
CA ASP A 423 41.35 -5.17 1.57
C ASP A 423 41.05 -5.25 0.08
N ASP A 424 40.54 -6.41 -0.33
CA ASP A 424 40.19 -6.73 -1.70
C ASP A 424 38.68 -6.56 -1.89
N ILE A 425 38.27 -5.95 -3.00
CA ILE A 425 36.87 -5.88 -3.40
C ILE A 425 36.70 -6.22 -4.87
N THR A 426 35.71 -7.07 -5.13
CA THR A 426 35.27 -7.47 -6.45
C THR A 426 33.87 -6.93 -6.69
N PHE A 427 33.65 -6.24 -7.80
CA PHE A 427 32.33 -5.80 -8.26
C PHE A 427 31.93 -6.61 -9.49
N ASP A 428 30.87 -7.41 -9.37
CA ASP A 428 30.20 -8.08 -10.49
C ASP A 428 28.97 -7.24 -10.88
N LEU A 429 29.13 -6.40 -11.91
CA LEU A 429 28.09 -5.50 -12.42
C LEU A 429 27.34 -6.15 -13.59
N ARG A 430 26.00 -6.11 -13.55
CA ARG A 430 25.12 -6.57 -14.63
C ARG A 430 24.09 -5.50 -14.95
N ALA A 431 24.14 -4.97 -16.17
CA ALA A 431 23.13 -4.02 -16.64
C ALA A 431 22.07 -4.70 -17.51
N LYS A 432 20.79 -4.41 -17.26
CA LYS A 432 19.65 -4.86 -18.07
C LYS A 432 18.67 -3.72 -18.31
N LEU A 433 17.91 -3.82 -19.40
CA LEU A 433 16.81 -2.90 -19.72
C LEU A 433 15.51 -3.69 -19.60
N GLU A 434 14.63 -3.28 -18.70
CA GLU A 434 13.33 -3.92 -18.45
C GLU A 434 12.19 -2.96 -18.80
N THR A 435 11.04 -3.49 -19.21
CA THR A 435 9.86 -2.68 -19.57
C THR A 435 8.73 -2.90 -18.57
N CYS A 436 7.94 -1.87 -18.26
CA CYS A 436 6.72 -2.01 -17.44
C CYS A 436 5.66 -2.95 -18.04
N ASN A 437 5.72 -3.27 -19.34
CA ASN A 437 4.67 -3.99 -20.07
C ASN A 437 4.83 -5.52 -20.04
N ILE A 438 5.61 -6.06 -19.11
CA ILE A 438 5.73 -7.51 -18.91
C ILE A 438 5.18 -7.85 -17.53
N THR A 439 3.89 -8.20 -17.51
CA THR A 439 3.27 -9.08 -16.51
C THR A 439 2.68 -10.27 -17.23
#